data_AF-A0AB38WU16-F1
#
_entry.id   AF-A0AB38WU16-F1
#
_cell.length_a   1.000
_cell.length_b   1.000
_cell.length_c   1.000
_cell.angle_alpha   90.00
_cell.angle_beta   90.00
_cell.angle_gamma   90.00
#
_symmetry.space_group_name_H-M   'P 1'
#
loop_
_entity.id
_entity.type
_entity.pdbx_description
1 polymer ?
#
loop_
_entity_poly.entity_id
_entity_poly.type
_entity_poly.pdbx_seq_one_letter_code
_entity_poly.pdbx_strand_id
1 'polypeptide(L)'
;MHELKPFVDILERHGVGDHRVDLDLALHVPLGGRAFLHDYDWRQDDGFGVLELILTAPVVVASWISLQYYGSVVALEVFGAGNKLLHNVTGGVGVVEGNGGTLRVGLPWQSVHDGADFMHEPLRLTVCVAAPAEAVTGILARHPDLRALFDNRWLHLMLLDDAGRIVQRYRGGLEWQTCREERGIRAAA
;
A
#
# COMPACT_ATOMS: atom_id res chain seq x y z
N MET A 1 1.76 22.79 14.03
CA MET A 1 0.40 22.63 13.46
C MET A 1 0.55 22.75 11.96
N HIS A 2 0.78 21.64 11.27
CA HIS A 2 0.87 21.58 9.82
C HIS A 2 -0.32 20.75 9.36
N GLU A 3 -1.31 21.42 8.76
CA GLU A 3 -2.43 20.76 8.09
C GLU A 3 -1.88 20.09 6.83
N LEU A 4 -1.67 18.78 6.90
CA LEU A 4 -1.46 17.95 5.72
C LEU A 4 -2.83 17.68 5.12
N LYS A 5 -3.13 18.35 3.99
CA LYS A 5 -4.35 18.09 3.21
C LYS A 5 -4.22 16.69 2.57
N PRO A 6 -5.12 15.75 2.87
CA PRO A 6 -5.25 14.50 2.12
C PRO A 6 -5.87 14.80 0.75
N PHE A 7 -6.02 13.79 -0.11
CA PHE A 7 -6.81 13.77 -1.37
C PHE A 7 -6.00 13.92 -2.67
N VAL A 8 -6.10 12.91 -3.54
CA VAL A 8 -5.56 12.83 -4.91
C VAL A 8 -6.56 11.98 -5.73
N ASP A 9 -6.80 12.23 -7.03
CA ASP A 9 -7.70 11.36 -7.84
C ASP A 9 -7.34 11.24 -9.34
N ILE A 10 -7.83 10.15 -9.96
CA ILE A 10 -7.25 9.36 -11.08
C ILE A 10 -7.99 9.52 -12.43
N LEU A 11 -8.38 10.72 -12.88
CA LEU A 11 -9.36 10.78 -14.01
C LEU A 11 -9.08 11.63 -15.24
N GLU A 12 -7.90 12.22 -15.46
CA GLU A 12 -7.57 12.72 -16.81
C GLU A 12 -6.05 12.84 -17.02
N ARG A 13 -5.53 12.21 -18.09
CA ARG A 13 -4.13 12.33 -18.50
C ARG A 13 -3.91 13.67 -19.19
N HIS A 14 -3.35 14.64 -18.48
CA HIS A 14 -2.72 15.79 -19.10
C HIS A 14 -1.20 15.66 -19.02
N GLY A 15 -0.56 15.60 -20.19
CA GLY A 15 0.89 15.47 -20.28
C GLY A 15 1.57 16.75 -19.82
N VAL A 16 2.43 16.63 -18.79
CA VAL A 16 3.40 17.67 -18.45
C VAL A 16 4.69 16.98 -18.03
N GLY A 17 5.75 17.26 -18.79
CA GLY A 17 7.11 16.96 -18.40
C GLY A 17 7.56 17.90 -17.28
N ASP A 18 8.39 17.36 -16.40
CA ASP A 18 8.92 17.92 -15.15
C ASP A 18 8.18 17.41 -13.90
N HIS A 19 8.95 16.90 -12.94
CA HIS A 19 8.51 16.15 -11.75
C HIS A 19 7.85 17.04 -10.68
N ARG A 20 7.01 17.99 -11.07
CA ARG A 20 6.31 18.92 -10.17
C ARG A 20 4.88 18.44 -9.99
N VAL A 21 4.48 18.25 -8.73
CA VAL A 21 3.10 18.00 -8.33
C VAL A 21 2.27 19.24 -8.70
N ASP A 22 1.55 19.17 -9.81
CA ASP A 22 0.66 20.24 -10.27
C ASP A 22 -0.65 20.18 -9.46
N LEU A 23 -0.98 21.24 -8.72
CA LEU A 23 -2.03 21.25 -7.70
C LEU A 23 -3.30 22.04 -8.10
N ASP A 24 -3.36 22.60 -9.31
CA ASP A 24 -4.29 23.72 -9.59
C ASP A 24 -5.55 23.42 -10.44
N LEU A 25 -5.89 22.17 -10.75
CA LEU A 25 -7.21 21.85 -11.33
C LEU A 25 -7.73 20.49 -10.86
N ALA A 26 -8.54 20.43 -9.79
CA ALA A 26 -9.17 19.17 -9.37
C ALA A 26 -10.51 19.34 -8.61
N LEU A 27 -11.49 18.50 -8.98
CA LEU A 27 -12.66 18.20 -8.14
C LEU A 27 -12.20 17.28 -6.98
N HIS A 28 -12.59 17.58 -5.74
CA HIS A 28 -11.99 16.94 -4.54
C HIS A 28 -12.83 15.76 -4.01
N VAL A 29 -12.36 14.52 -4.20
CA VAL A 29 -13.00 13.30 -3.66
C VAL A 29 -12.27 12.83 -2.38
N PRO A 30 -12.98 12.61 -1.26
CA PRO A 30 -12.35 12.15 -0.03
C PRO A 30 -12.02 10.66 -0.05
N LEU A 31 -10.72 10.31 -0.05
CA LEU A 31 -10.23 8.93 0.02
C LEU A 31 -10.11 8.37 1.44
N GLY A 32 -10.49 9.14 2.46
CA GLY A 32 -10.53 8.69 3.86
C GLY A 32 -9.19 8.23 4.45
N GLY A 33 -8.06 8.66 3.88
CA GLY A 33 -6.73 8.19 4.30
C GLY A 33 -6.45 6.72 3.95
N ARG A 34 -7.22 6.12 3.04
CA ARG A 34 -7.16 4.68 2.71
C ARG A 34 -6.29 4.35 1.49
N ALA A 35 -5.69 5.36 0.85
CA ALA A 35 -4.93 5.18 -0.37
C ALA A 35 -3.65 6.03 -0.38
N PHE A 36 -2.61 5.46 -0.96
CA PHE A 36 -1.41 6.16 -1.41
C PHE A 36 -1.53 6.32 -2.92
N LEU A 37 -1.48 7.55 -3.44
CA LEU A 37 -1.57 7.79 -4.89
C LEU A 37 -0.27 8.35 -5.44
N HIS A 38 0.11 7.82 -6.59
CA HIS A 38 1.19 8.34 -7.42
C HIS A 38 0.66 8.56 -8.83
N ASP A 39 0.88 9.76 -9.36
CA ASP A 39 0.70 10.04 -10.78
C ASP A 39 1.97 9.66 -11.54
N TYR A 40 1.80 8.84 -12.58
CA TYR A 40 2.89 8.24 -13.33
C TYR A 40 2.42 7.79 -14.72
N ASP A 41 3.16 8.18 -15.75
CA ASP A 41 2.93 7.73 -17.13
C ASP A 41 4.10 6.87 -17.64
N TRP A 42 3.87 5.55 -17.70
CA TRP A 42 4.85 4.59 -18.19
C TRP A 42 5.30 4.81 -19.63
N ARG A 43 4.49 5.49 -20.45
CA ARG A 43 4.84 5.76 -21.85
C ARG A 43 5.97 6.78 -21.99
N GLN A 44 6.21 7.54 -20.93
CA GLN A 44 7.26 8.56 -20.86
C GLN A 44 8.51 8.03 -20.12
N ASP A 45 8.47 6.79 -19.63
CA ASP A 45 9.52 6.16 -18.84
C ASP A 45 10.27 5.13 -19.69
N ASP A 46 11.19 5.61 -20.52
CA ASP A 46 12.00 4.74 -21.36
C ASP A 46 12.83 3.77 -20.51
N GLY A 47 12.69 2.48 -20.78
CA GLY A 47 13.30 1.42 -19.98
C GLY A 47 12.66 1.14 -18.61
N PHE A 48 11.57 1.82 -18.23
CA PHE A 48 10.81 1.60 -16.99
C PHE A 48 11.58 1.86 -15.68
N GLY A 49 12.58 2.74 -15.70
CA GLY A 49 13.41 3.04 -14.54
C GLY A 49 12.64 3.75 -13.43
N VAL A 50 11.70 4.62 -13.78
CA VAL A 50 10.83 5.31 -12.80
C VAL A 50 9.82 4.33 -12.21
N LEU A 51 9.23 3.43 -13.01
CA LEU A 51 8.37 2.35 -12.50
C LEU A 51 9.12 1.49 -11.48
N GLU A 52 10.35 1.11 -11.80
CA GLU A 52 11.21 0.33 -10.91
C GLU A 52 11.45 1.07 -9.60
N LEU A 53 11.76 2.36 -9.64
CA LEU A 53 11.89 3.20 -8.44
C LEU A 53 10.60 3.24 -7.62
N ILE A 54 9.44 3.42 -8.26
CA ILE A 54 8.13 3.47 -7.58
C ILE A 54 7.83 2.14 -6.88
N LEU A 55 8.05 1.02 -7.57
CA LEU A 55 7.78 -0.31 -7.02
C LEU A 55 8.77 -0.70 -5.90
N THR A 56 10.01 -0.22 -5.96
CA THR A 56 11.06 -0.60 -4.99
C THR A 56 11.18 0.33 -3.79
N ALA A 57 10.67 1.57 -3.88
CA ALA A 57 10.72 2.51 -2.76
C ALA A 57 9.31 2.83 -2.21
N PRO A 58 8.45 3.65 -2.86
CA PRO A 58 7.12 3.95 -2.34
C PRO A 58 6.26 2.73 -1.99
N VAL A 59 6.21 1.71 -2.85
CA VAL A 59 5.41 0.49 -2.56
C VAL A 59 5.96 -0.27 -1.35
N VAL A 60 7.28 -0.33 -1.20
CA VAL A 60 7.92 -0.98 -0.04
C VAL A 60 7.60 -0.20 1.24
N VAL A 61 7.68 1.13 1.23
CA VAL A 61 7.29 1.96 2.37
C VAL A 61 5.81 1.78 2.71
N ALA A 62 4.93 1.82 1.71
CA ALA A 62 3.49 1.59 1.91
C ALA A 62 3.22 0.18 2.48
N SER A 63 3.99 -0.83 2.06
CA SER A 63 3.88 -2.19 2.59
C SER A 63 4.21 -2.25 4.09
N TRP A 64 5.25 -1.57 4.55
CA TRP A 64 5.64 -1.58 5.96
C TRP A 64 4.57 -0.93 6.82
N ILE A 65 4.04 0.21 6.37
CA ILE A 65 2.95 0.91 7.06
C ILE A 65 1.72 -0.01 7.13
N SER A 66 1.27 -0.54 5.98
CA SER A 66 0.08 -1.39 5.91
C SER A 66 0.21 -2.65 6.77
N LEU A 67 1.36 -3.33 6.73
CA LEU A 67 1.58 -4.55 7.51
C LEU A 67 1.66 -4.29 9.02
N GLN A 68 2.18 -3.14 9.44
CA GLN A 68 2.19 -2.73 10.84
C GLN A 68 0.77 -2.53 11.38
N TYR A 69 -0.10 -1.83 10.62
CA TYR A 69 -1.52 -1.71 10.99
C TYR A 69 -2.23 -3.06 10.93
N TYR A 70 -2.07 -3.83 9.86
CA TYR A 70 -2.70 -5.14 9.70
C TYR A 70 -2.35 -6.09 10.86
N GLY A 71 -1.05 -6.28 11.14
CA GLY A 71 -0.60 -7.18 12.20
C GLY A 71 -1.08 -6.74 13.58
N SER A 72 -0.97 -5.44 13.86
CA SER A 72 -1.37 -4.86 15.15
C SER A 72 -2.89 -4.93 15.39
N VAL A 73 -3.70 -5.02 14.34
CA VAL A 73 -5.16 -5.20 14.46
C VAL A 73 -5.56 -6.68 14.49
N VAL A 74 -4.99 -7.52 13.62
CA VAL A 74 -5.39 -8.95 13.52
C VAL A 74 -4.95 -9.78 14.72
N ALA A 75 -3.77 -9.52 15.27
CA ALA A 75 -3.25 -10.25 16.42
C ALA A 75 -2.38 -9.34 17.30
N LEU A 76 -3.03 -8.38 17.95
CA LEU A 76 -2.40 -7.35 18.79
C LEU A 76 -1.41 -7.92 19.82
N GLU A 77 -1.71 -9.07 20.43
CA GLU A 77 -0.83 -9.68 21.43
C GLU A 77 0.49 -10.19 20.85
N VAL A 78 0.48 -10.62 19.58
CA VAL A 78 1.63 -11.23 18.88
C VAL A 78 2.39 -10.19 18.06
N PHE A 79 1.67 -9.38 17.29
CA PHE A 79 2.25 -8.44 16.33
C PHE A 79 2.12 -6.98 16.76
N GLY A 80 1.43 -6.68 17.86
CA GLY A 80 1.32 -5.34 18.42
C GLY A 80 2.36 -5.04 19.50
N ALA A 81 2.43 -3.78 19.90
CA ALA A 81 3.32 -3.31 20.95
C ALA A 81 2.67 -3.16 22.34
N GLY A 82 1.41 -3.57 22.51
CA GLY A 82 0.72 -3.44 23.79
C GLY A 82 0.42 -1.98 24.15
N ASN A 83 0.45 -1.65 25.44
CA ASN A 83 0.11 -0.32 25.94
C ASN A 83 1.29 0.65 25.84
N LYS A 84 1.11 1.72 25.04
CA LYS A 84 2.11 2.78 24.85
C LYS A 84 2.64 3.39 26.15
N LEU A 85 1.81 3.50 27.19
CA LEU A 85 2.19 4.11 28.48
C LEU A 85 3.22 3.28 29.24
N LEU A 86 3.36 1.99 28.90
CA LEU A 86 4.27 1.06 29.57
C LEU A 86 5.51 0.76 28.70
N HIS A 87 5.71 1.44 27.58
CA HIS A 87 6.80 1.15 26.65
C HIS A 87 8.16 1.56 27.20
N ASN A 88 9.08 0.60 27.23
CA ASN A 88 10.51 0.83 27.43
C ASN A 88 11.24 0.57 26.11
N VAL A 89 11.77 1.63 25.50
CA VAL A 89 12.50 1.55 24.22
C VAL A 89 13.77 0.72 24.40
N THR A 90 13.94 -0.27 23.54
CA THR A 90 15.05 -1.23 23.60
C THR A 90 15.86 -1.17 22.32
N GLY A 91 17.05 -0.57 22.41
CA GLY A 91 18.05 -0.55 21.32
C GLY A 91 17.61 0.10 20.00
N GLY A 92 16.49 0.84 19.99
CA GLY A 92 15.90 1.39 18.76
C GLY A 92 15.26 0.35 17.83
N VAL A 93 15.17 -0.92 18.27
CA VAL A 93 14.63 -2.03 17.46
C VAL A 93 13.18 -2.33 17.84
N GLY A 94 12.78 -2.05 19.07
CA GLY A 94 11.42 -2.26 19.55
C GLY A 94 11.23 -1.77 20.97
N VAL A 95 10.16 -2.25 21.61
CA VAL A 95 9.80 -1.89 23.00
C VAL A 95 9.55 -3.15 23.83
N VAL A 96 9.80 -3.03 25.13
CA VAL A 96 9.30 -3.96 26.15
C VAL A 96 8.14 -3.29 26.87
N GLU A 97 7.08 -4.04 27.18
CA GLU A 97 5.90 -3.52 27.87
C GLU A 97 6.00 -3.77 29.38
N GLY A 98 6.11 -2.70 30.17
CA GLY A 98 6.25 -2.78 31.62
C GLY A 98 7.67 -3.18 32.03
N ASN A 99 7.80 -3.95 33.11
CA ASN A 99 9.08 -4.25 33.75
C ASN A 99 9.89 -5.39 33.09
N GLY A 100 9.49 -5.88 31.92
CA GLY A 100 10.14 -7.00 31.24
C GLY A 100 9.25 -7.67 30.19
N GLY A 101 9.78 -8.71 29.53
CA GLY A 101 9.03 -9.52 28.57
C GLY A 101 9.65 -9.56 27.18
N THR A 102 8.91 -10.11 26.23
CA THR A 102 9.31 -10.23 24.82
C THR A 102 9.42 -8.85 24.18
N LEU A 103 10.44 -8.67 23.34
CA LEU A 103 10.57 -7.47 22.50
C LEU A 103 9.38 -7.40 21.52
N ARG A 104 8.71 -6.25 21.48
CA ARG A 104 7.58 -5.98 20.59
C ARG A 104 7.96 -4.92 19.56
N VAL A 105 7.58 -5.15 18.30
CA VAL A 105 7.95 -4.29 17.13
C VAL A 105 6.74 -3.71 16.40
N GLY A 106 5.55 -3.92 16.95
CA GLY A 106 4.27 -3.51 16.40
C GLY A 106 3.87 -2.07 16.72
N LEU A 107 2.61 -1.75 16.41
CA LEU A 107 1.97 -0.53 16.89
C LEU A 107 1.35 -0.76 18.28
N PRO A 108 1.37 0.24 19.17
CA PRO A 108 0.61 0.17 20.41
C PRO A 108 -0.89 0.18 20.12
N TRP A 109 -1.66 -0.40 21.04
CA TRP A 109 -3.12 -0.40 21.00
C TRP A 109 -3.72 0.98 20.70
N GLN A 110 -3.20 2.03 21.36
CA GLN A 110 -3.68 3.40 21.20
C GLN A 110 -3.45 3.99 19.80
N SER A 111 -2.62 3.36 18.96
CA SER A 111 -2.42 3.78 17.57
C SER A 111 -3.42 3.15 16.60
N VAL A 112 -4.14 2.10 17.03
CA VAL A 112 -5.08 1.36 16.17
C VAL A 112 -6.51 1.39 16.69
N HIS A 113 -6.75 1.90 17.91
CA HIS A 113 -8.04 1.86 18.58
C HIS A 113 -8.31 3.16 19.36
N ASP A 114 -9.58 3.60 19.38
CA ASP A 114 -9.99 4.86 20.01
C ASP A 114 -10.52 4.72 21.44
N GLY A 115 -10.82 3.49 21.85
CA GLY A 115 -11.36 3.14 23.16
C GLY A 115 -12.66 2.34 23.06
N ALA A 116 -13.35 2.41 21.93
CA ALA A 116 -14.53 1.61 21.59
C ALA A 116 -14.29 0.66 20.41
N ASP A 117 -13.73 1.17 19.31
CA ASP A 117 -13.56 0.44 18.06
C ASP A 117 -12.14 0.59 17.46
N PHE A 118 -11.77 -0.37 16.59
CA PHE A 118 -10.57 -0.24 15.78
C PHE A 118 -10.75 0.87 14.74
N MET A 119 -9.79 1.80 14.71
CA MET A 119 -9.73 2.90 13.77
C MET A 119 -9.15 2.49 12.41
N HIS A 120 -8.63 1.26 12.30
CA HIS A 120 -8.09 0.72 11.07
C HIS A 120 -8.65 -0.70 10.85
N GLU A 121 -9.31 -0.91 9.70
CA GLU A 121 -9.75 -2.25 9.30
C GLU A 121 -8.52 -3.12 8.95
N PRO A 122 -8.48 -4.40 9.32
CA PRO A 122 -7.34 -5.27 9.02
C PRO A 122 -7.32 -5.69 7.53
N LEU A 123 -6.96 -4.74 6.67
CA LEU A 123 -6.90 -4.91 5.23
C LEU A 123 -5.46 -5.11 4.78
N ARG A 124 -5.27 -5.94 3.76
CA ARG A 124 -3.99 -6.05 3.05
C ARG A 124 -3.96 -5.03 1.92
N LEU A 125 -2.82 -4.35 1.77
CA LEU A 125 -2.61 -3.38 0.70
C LEU A 125 -2.78 -4.05 -0.67
N THR A 126 -3.58 -3.43 -1.53
CA THR A 126 -3.65 -3.75 -2.96
C THR A 126 -2.92 -2.67 -3.73
N VAL A 127 -1.90 -3.08 -4.48
CA VAL A 127 -1.13 -2.24 -5.38
C VAL A 127 -1.73 -2.37 -6.77
N CYS A 128 -2.26 -1.28 -7.31
CA CYS A 128 -2.79 -1.20 -8.66
C CYS A 128 -1.82 -0.40 -9.53
N VAL A 129 -1.35 -0.98 -10.63
CA VAL A 129 -0.33 -0.37 -11.50
C VAL A 129 -0.86 -0.26 -12.93
N ALA A 130 -0.84 0.94 -13.49
CA ALA A 130 -1.08 1.18 -14.91
C ALA A 130 0.25 1.07 -15.67
N ALA A 131 0.66 -0.15 -16.02
CA ALA A 131 1.86 -0.43 -16.83
C ALA A 131 1.76 -1.82 -17.49
N PRO A 132 2.55 -2.10 -18.55
CA PRO A 132 2.59 -3.42 -19.18
C PRO A 132 3.02 -4.51 -18.19
N ALA A 133 2.37 -5.69 -18.28
CA ALA A 133 2.66 -6.81 -17.41
C ALA A 133 4.13 -7.25 -17.50
N GLU A 134 4.70 -7.20 -18.69
CA GLU A 134 6.09 -7.56 -18.98
C GLU A 134 7.07 -6.67 -18.22
N ALA A 135 6.79 -5.37 -18.14
CA ALA A 135 7.62 -4.41 -17.42
C ALA A 135 7.60 -4.68 -15.90
N VAL A 136 6.41 -4.83 -15.32
CA VAL A 136 6.25 -5.14 -13.89
C VAL A 136 6.88 -6.50 -13.57
N THR A 137 6.67 -7.51 -14.41
CA THR A 137 7.26 -8.85 -14.26
C THR A 137 8.78 -8.80 -14.29
N GLY A 138 9.35 -8.03 -15.23
CA GLY A 138 10.79 -7.84 -15.32
C GLY A 138 11.38 -7.20 -14.07
N ILE A 139 10.69 -6.22 -13.48
CA ILE A 139 11.10 -5.59 -12.21
C ILE A 139 11.02 -6.59 -11.06
N LEU A 140 9.91 -7.33 -10.92
CA LEU A 140 9.78 -8.37 -9.89
C LEU A 140 10.85 -9.47 -10.00
N ALA A 141 11.25 -9.81 -11.22
CA ALA A 141 12.32 -10.79 -11.45
C ALA A 141 13.70 -10.28 -10.98
N ARG A 142 13.96 -8.96 -11.06
CA ARG A 142 15.19 -8.33 -10.57
C ARG A 142 15.21 -8.12 -9.06
N HIS A 143 14.04 -7.95 -8.43
CA HIS A 143 13.89 -7.60 -7.01
C HIS A 143 13.19 -8.72 -6.21
N PRO A 144 13.94 -9.74 -5.75
CA PRO A 144 13.35 -10.90 -5.07
C PRO A 144 12.61 -10.54 -3.78
N ASP A 145 13.09 -9.55 -3.02
CA ASP A 145 12.44 -9.14 -1.76
C ASP A 145 11.09 -8.44 -2.03
N LEU A 146 11.03 -7.57 -3.03
CA LEU A 146 9.77 -6.97 -3.49
C LEU A 146 8.81 -8.05 -3.99
N ARG A 147 9.30 -8.97 -4.81
CA ARG A 147 8.51 -10.10 -5.31
C ARG A 147 7.96 -10.96 -4.17
N ALA A 148 8.75 -11.21 -3.12
CA ALA A 148 8.32 -11.99 -1.97
C ALA A 148 7.11 -11.38 -1.24
N LEU A 149 6.94 -10.06 -1.26
CA LEU A 149 5.75 -9.40 -0.71
C LEU A 149 4.47 -9.85 -1.45
N PHE A 150 4.55 -10.01 -2.77
CA PHE A 150 3.41 -10.44 -3.59
C PHE A 150 3.25 -11.97 -3.65
N ASP A 151 4.35 -12.71 -3.81
CA ASP A 151 4.34 -14.18 -3.87
C ASP A 151 3.78 -14.80 -2.57
N ASN A 152 4.14 -14.23 -1.42
CA ASN A 152 3.61 -14.66 -0.11
C ASN A 152 2.25 -14.06 0.23
N ARG A 153 1.66 -13.26 -0.67
CA ARG A 153 0.37 -12.60 -0.52
C ARG A 153 0.32 -11.64 0.68
N TRP A 154 1.45 -11.08 1.10
CA TRP A 154 1.46 -9.97 2.06
C TRP A 154 0.76 -8.75 1.47
N LEU A 155 0.92 -8.56 0.15
CA LEU A 155 0.23 -7.55 -0.65
C LEU A 155 -0.50 -8.22 -1.82
N HIS A 156 -1.44 -7.49 -2.41
CA HIS A 156 -2.02 -7.84 -3.71
C HIS A 156 -1.46 -6.94 -4.80
N LEU A 157 -1.31 -7.47 -6.02
CA LEU A 157 -0.85 -6.72 -7.19
C LEU A 157 -1.83 -6.92 -8.34
N MET A 158 -2.28 -5.80 -8.91
CA MET A 158 -3.24 -5.74 -10.00
C MET A 158 -2.75 -4.77 -11.07
N LEU A 159 -3.08 -5.04 -12.32
CA LEU A 159 -2.78 -4.15 -13.44
C LEU A 159 -4.04 -3.46 -13.94
N LEU A 160 -3.89 -2.18 -14.26
CA LEU A 160 -4.93 -1.33 -14.81
C LEU A 160 -4.71 -1.13 -16.31
N ASP A 161 -5.79 -1.10 -17.09
CA ASP A 161 -5.78 -0.59 -18.46
C ASP A 161 -5.88 0.94 -18.52
N ASP A 162 -5.83 1.51 -19.73
CA ASP A 162 -5.93 2.96 -19.94
C ASP A 162 -7.30 3.55 -19.55
N ALA A 163 -8.31 2.71 -19.38
CA ALA A 163 -9.63 3.11 -18.88
C ALA A 163 -9.74 2.97 -17.35
N GLY A 164 -8.63 2.64 -16.65
CA GLY A 164 -8.59 2.47 -15.21
C GLY A 164 -9.22 1.16 -14.71
N ARG A 165 -9.48 0.19 -15.59
CA ARG A 165 -10.09 -1.09 -15.23
C ARG A 165 -9.02 -2.10 -14.83
N ILE A 166 -9.31 -2.88 -13.79
CA ILE A 166 -8.45 -4.01 -13.40
C ILE A 166 -8.57 -5.12 -14.44
N VAL A 167 -7.50 -5.35 -15.19
CA VAL A 167 -7.46 -6.34 -16.27
C VAL A 167 -6.70 -7.60 -15.90
N GLN A 168 -5.74 -7.51 -14.98
CA GLN A 168 -4.95 -8.66 -14.55
C GLN A 168 -4.66 -8.60 -13.06
N ARG A 169 -4.56 -9.78 -12.45
CA ARG A 169 -4.16 -9.98 -11.06
C ARG A 169 -2.96 -10.91 -10.99
N TYR A 170 -1.97 -10.52 -10.21
CA TYR A 170 -0.79 -11.35 -9.95
C TYR A 170 -1.16 -12.57 -9.07
N ARG A 171 -0.62 -13.74 -9.41
CA ARG A 171 -0.90 -15.02 -8.72
C ARG A 171 0.28 -15.59 -7.93
N GLY A 172 1.43 -14.93 -8.01
CA GLY A 172 2.69 -15.47 -7.51
C GLY A 172 3.49 -16.11 -8.65
N GLY A 173 4.79 -16.32 -8.44
CA GLY A 173 5.57 -17.10 -9.39
C GLY A 173 5.85 -16.39 -10.73
N LEU A 174 5.69 -15.06 -10.80
CA LEU A 174 5.71 -14.27 -12.04
C LEU A 174 4.52 -14.54 -12.97
N GLU A 175 3.44 -15.13 -12.45
CA GLU A 175 2.24 -15.46 -13.23
C GLU A 175 1.08 -14.47 -12.99
N TRP A 176 0.33 -14.21 -14.07
CA TRP A 176 -0.80 -13.29 -14.09
C TRP A 176 -2.08 -14.01 -14.50
N GLN A 177 -3.19 -13.67 -13.83
CA GLN A 177 -4.53 -14.11 -14.19
C GLN A 177 -5.30 -12.94 -14.77
N THR A 178 -5.86 -13.10 -15.97
CA THR A 178 -6.77 -12.11 -16.56
C THR A 178 -8.06 -12.05 -15.75
N CYS A 179 -8.41 -10.85 -15.30
CA CYS A 179 -9.70 -10.56 -14.69
C CYS A 179 -10.74 -10.47 -15.81
N ARG A 180 -11.69 -11.42 -15.82
CA ARG A 180 -12.88 -11.27 -16.68
C ARG A 180 -13.79 -10.24 -16.02
N GLU A 181 -14.48 -9.42 -16.81
CA GLU A 181 -15.58 -8.59 -16.30
C GLU A 181 -16.62 -9.50 -15.65
N GLU A 182 -16.59 -9.61 -14.32
CA GLU A 182 -17.72 -10.14 -13.58
C GLU A 182 -18.82 -9.10 -13.67
N ARG A 183 -19.92 -9.47 -14.37
CA ARG A 183 -21.18 -8.70 -14.35
C ARG A 183 -21.47 -8.35 -12.90
N GLY A 184 -21.62 -7.06 -12.64
CA GLY A 184 -21.61 -6.45 -11.31
C GLY A 184 -22.37 -7.24 -10.24
N ILE A 185 -21.82 -7.17 -9.03
CA ILE A 185 -22.51 -7.53 -7.79
C ILE A 185 -23.88 -6.85 -7.83
N ARG A 186 -24.94 -7.62 -8.07
CA ARG A 186 -26.29 -7.16 -7.75
C ARG A 186 -26.31 -7.01 -6.24
N ALA A 187 -26.41 -5.77 -5.77
CA ALA A 187 -26.82 -5.50 -4.40
C ALA A 187 -28.13 -6.26 -4.17
N ALA A 188 -28.09 -7.31 -3.34
CA ALA A 188 -29.30 -7.94 -2.84
C ALA A 188 -29.99 -6.90 -1.93
N ALA A 189 -31.27 -6.67 -2.24
CA ALA A 189 -32.17 -5.76 -1.53
C ALA A 189 -32.43 -6.20 -0.09
#